data_AF-A0A8T7GZF7-F1
#
_entry.id   AF-A0A8T7GZF7-F1
#
_cell.length_a   1.000
_cell.length_b   1.000
_cell.length_c   1.000
_cell.angle_alpha   90.00
_cell.angle_beta   90.00
_cell.angle_gamma   90.00
#
_symmetry.space_group_name_H-M   'P 1'
#
loop_
_entity.id
_entity.type
_entity.pdbx_description
1 polymer ?
#
loop_
_entity_poly.entity_id
_entity_poly.type
_entity_poly.pdbx_seq_one_letter_code
_entity_poly.pdbx_strand_id
1 'polypeptide(L)'
;MVRWSEVVNEVLERWKELAVICGCRDDEAESEVAQLPREPPEELTELRRCAACILREALDDKYVVQVPLRSVASETMVYVLEDALVELSDDCGYIASRDKAAVLLEALKDLGYEIDILRNFLETSRVS
;
A
#
# COMPACT_ATOMS: atom_id res chain seq x y z
N MET A 1 -2.36 -14.11 7.51
CA MET A 1 -2.52 -13.20 6.36
C MET A 1 -1.13 -12.59 6.12
N VAL A 2 -0.79 -12.06 4.95
CA VAL A 2 0.56 -11.49 4.77
C VAL A 2 0.73 -10.29 5.71
N ARG A 3 1.84 -10.20 6.43
CA ARG A 3 2.17 -9.06 7.29
C ARG A 3 3.02 -8.01 6.57
N TRP A 4 2.95 -6.77 7.00
CA TRP A 4 3.73 -5.67 6.44
C TRP A 4 5.25 -5.94 6.46
N SER A 5 5.77 -6.46 7.57
CA SER A 5 7.19 -6.76 7.71
C SER A 5 7.69 -7.81 6.72
N GLU A 6 6.83 -8.76 6.31
CA GLU A 6 7.16 -9.73 5.27
C GLU A 6 7.30 -9.07 3.90
N VAL A 7 6.41 -8.12 3.59
CA VAL A 7 6.45 -7.34 2.33
C VAL A 7 7.71 -6.48 2.29
N VAL A 8 7.99 -5.74 3.37
CA VAL A 8 9.16 -4.84 3.43
C VAL A 8 10.47 -5.62 3.34
N ASN A 9 10.60 -6.74 4.05
CA ASN A 9 11.80 -7.56 3.97
C ASN A 9 12.05 -8.07 2.56
N GLU A 10 11.00 -8.53 1.86
CA GLU A 10 11.14 -8.93 0.46
C GLU A 10 11.55 -7.76 -0.43
N VAL A 11 10.91 -6.60 -0.29
CA VAL A 11 11.27 -5.40 -1.04
C VAL A 11 12.75 -5.09 -0.82
N LEU A 12 13.27 -5.17 0.40
CA LEU A 12 14.67 -4.87 0.69
C LEU A 12 15.65 -5.91 0.13
N GLU A 13 15.22 -7.16 0.01
CA GLU A 13 16.03 -8.22 -0.60
C GLU A 13 16.04 -8.12 -2.13
N ARG A 14 14.93 -7.65 -2.72
CA ARG A 14 14.69 -7.69 -4.17
C ARG A 14 14.56 -6.32 -4.85
N TRP A 15 14.78 -5.20 -4.15
CA TRP A 15 14.43 -3.87 -4.67
C TRP A 15 15.07 -3.54 -6.02
N LYS A 16 16.27 -4.05 -6.30
CA LYS A 16 16.93 -3.83 -7.60
C LYS A 16 16.18 -4.48 -8.75
N GLU A 17 15.67 -5.68 -8.54
CA GLU A 17 14.85 -6.40 -9.52
C GLU A 17 13.53 -5.64 -9.75
N LEU A 18 12.87 -5.26 -8.66
CA LEU A 18 11.59 -4.53 -8.69
C LEU A 18 11.74 -3.14 -9.33
N ALA A 19 12.83 -2.42 -9.04
CA ALA A 19 13.11 -1.11 -9.61
C ALA A 19 13.28 -1.16 -11.13
N VAL A 20 13.91 -2.23 -11.66
CA VAL A 20 14.03 -2.45 -13.11
C VAL A 20 12.67 -2.62 -13.76
N ILE A 21 11.75 -3.36 -13.12
CA ILE A 21 10.36 -3.53 -13.61
C ILE A 21 9.63 -2.18 -13.62
N CYS A 22 9.76 -1.42 -12.54
CA CYS A 22 9.15 -0.10 -12.38
C CYS A 22 9.78 1.00 -13.26
N GLY A 23 10.95 0.76 -13.85
CA GLY A 23 11.73 1.79 -14.56
C GLY A 23 12.25 2.90 -13.63
N CYS A 24 12.36 2.64 -12.33
CA CYS A 24 12.96 3.56 -11.37
C CYS A 24 14.48 3.54 -11.51
N ARG A 25 15.12 4.70 -11.34
CA ARG A 25 16.59 4.77 -11.29
C ARG A 25 17.08 4.16 -9.97
N ASP A 26 18.23 3.49 -10.00
CA ASP A 26 18.78 2.79 -8.84
C ASP A 26 18.92 3.68 -7.60
N ASP A 27 19.44 4.90 -7.77
CA ASP A 27 19.65 5.87 -6.68
C ASP A 27 18.33 6.34 -6.06
N GLU A 28 17.32 6.55 -6.90
CA GLU A 28 15.97 6.92 -6.49
C GLU A 28 15.26 5.76 -5.77
N ALA A 29 15.31 4.56 -6.35
CA ALA A 29 14.72 3.36 -5.77
C ALA A 29 15.35 3.00 -4.42
N GLU A 30 16.68 3.05 -4.30
CA GLU A 30 17.39 2.77 -3.05
C GLU A 30 16.96 3.75 -1.95
N SER A 31 16.90 5.05 -2.28
CA SER A 31 16.48 6.09 -1.35
C SER A 31 15.04 5.92 -0.88
N GLU A 32 14.12 5.58 -1.77
CA GLU A 32 12.71 5.38 -1.44
C GLU A 32 12.49 4.09 -0.63
N VAL A 33 13.16 2.98 -1.00
CA VAL A 33 13.09 1.71 -0.27
C VAL A 33 13.70 1.82 1.13
N ALA A 34 14.80 2.57 1.28
CA ALA A 34 15.42 2.80 2.58
C ALA A 34 14.52 3.58 3.56
N GLN A 35 13.55 4.34 3.05
CA GLN A 35 12.60 5.12 3.85
C GLN A 35 11.34 4.32 4.24
N LEU A 36 11.14 3.12 3.69
CA LEU A 36 9.99 2.30 4.05
C LEU A 36 10.04 1.90 5.53
N PRO A 37 8.95 2.12 6.28
CA PRO A 37 8.92 1.77 7.70
C PRO A 37 8.98 0.25 7.85
N ARG A 38 9.82 -0.26 8.75
CA ARG A 38 9.99 -1.71 8.98
C ARG A 38 8.78 -2.35 9.67
N GLU A 39 8.03 -1.55 10.40
CA GLU A 39 6.80 -1.92 11.07
C GLU A 39 5.64 -1.08 10.50
N PRO A 40 4.38 -1.52 10.62
CA PRO A 40 3.24 -0.69 10.22
C PRO A 40 3.33 0.68 10.89
N PRO A 41 3.20 1.78 10.13
CA PRO A 41 3.39 3.10 10.71
C PRO A 41 2.26 3.45 11.69
N GLU A 42 2.60 4.15 12.77
CA GLU A 42 1.63 4.64 13.77
C GLU A 42 0.73 5.75 13.22
N GLU A 43 1.21 6.45 12.19
CA GLU A 43 0.52 7.51 11.46
C GLU A 43 0.39 7.17 9.97
N LEU A 44 -0.53 7.83 9.28
CA LEU A 44 -0.68 7.68 7.83
C LEU A 44 0.60 8.16 7.14
N THR A 45 1.26 7.26 6.42
CA THR A 45 2.52 7.55 5.72
C THR A 45 2.27 7.60 4.22
N GLU A 46 2.65 8.71 3.59
CA GLU A 46 2.60 8.86 2.13
C GLU A 46 3.82 8.19 1.49
N LEU A 47 3.57 7.49 0.39
CA LEU A 47 4.56 6.86 -0.47
C LEU A 47 4.66 7.65 -1.77
N ARG A 48 5.89 7.89 -2.22
CA ARG A 48 6.12 8.45 -3.54
C ARG A 48 6.07 7.36 -4.60
N ARG A 49 6.01 7.79 -5.85
CA ARG A 49 5.90 6.95 -7.05
C ARG A 49 6.75 5.70 -7.05
N CYS A 50 8.07 5.80 -6.81
CA CYS A 50 8.94 4.62 -6.87
C CYS A 50 8.70 3.64 -5.71
N ALA A 51 8.48 4.12 -4.49
CA ALA A 51 8.07 3.25 -3.39
C ALA A 51 6.74 2.55 -3.68
N ALA A 52 5.75 3.30 -4.18
CA ALA A 52 4.43 2.77 -4.49
C ALA A 52 4.49 1.70 -5.61
N CYS A 53 5.24 1.96 -6.68
CA CYS A 53 5.42 0.99 -7.76
C CYS A 53 6.13 -0.28 -7.28
N ILE A 54 7.26 -0.15 -6.56
CA ILE A 54 8.03 -1.30 -6.06
C ILE A 54 7.18 -2.15 -5.11
N LEU A 55 6.39 -1.51 -4.25
CA LEU A 55 5.46 -2.21 -3.35
C LEU A 55 4.34 -2.92 -4.11
N ARG A 56 3.82 -2.32 -5.19
CA ARG A 56 2.80 -2.95 -6.04
C ARG A 56 3.31 -4.26 -6.62
N GLU A 57 4.50 -4.24 -7.22
CA GLU A 57 5.13 -5.44 -7.78
C GLU A 57 5.36 -6.51 -6.69
N ALA A 58 5.85 -6.11 -5.51
CA ALA A 58 6.06 -7.05 -4.40
C ALA A 58 4.76 -7.63 -3.82
N LEU A 59 3.64 -6.92 -3.95
CA LEU A 59 2.33 -7.34 -3.43
C LEU A 59 1.52 -8.13 -4.46
N ASP A 60 1.66 -7.85 -5.75
CA ASP A 60 0.96 -8.56 -6.83
C ASP A 60 1.43 -10.02 -6.95
N ASP A 61 2.67 -10.30 -6.55
CA ASP A 61 3.21 -11.66 -6.43
C ASP A 61 2.69 -12.45 -5.22
N LYS A 62 1.87 -11.83 -4.35
CA LYS A 62 1.41 -12.41 -3.08
C LYS A 62 -0.10 -12.65 -3.05
N TYR A 63 -0.50 -13.67 -2.30
CA TYR A 63 -1.91 -13.91 -1.96
C TYR A 63 -2.39 -12.91 -0.90
N VAL A 64 -2.59 -11.66 -1.32
CA VAL A 64 -3.12 -10.56 -0.52
C VAL A 64 -4.51 -10.19 -1.01
N VAL A 65 -5.40 -9.80 -0.10
CA VAL A 65 -6.71 -9.29 -0.50
C VAL A 65 -6.54 -7.91 -1.11
N GLN A 66 -7.07 -7.73 -2.32
CA GLN A 66 -7.02 -6.48 -3.07
C GLN A 66 -8.43 -5.92 -3.20
N VAL A 67 -8.62 -4.66 -2.82
CA VAL A 67 -9.91 -3.95 -2.92
C VAL A 67 -9.73 -2.79 -3.90
N PRO A 68 -10.28 -2.89 -5.13
CA PRO A 68 -10.20 -1.80 -6.08
C PRO A 68 -11.14 -0.68 -5.64
N LEU A 69 -10.63 0.54 -5.65
CA LEU A 69 -11.39 1.75 -5.40
C LEU A 69 -11.41 2.62 -6.65
N ARG A 70 -12.53 3.31 -6.84
CA ARG A 70 -12.77 4.18 -7.97
C ARG A 70 -13.15 5.56 -7.50
N SER A 71 -12.64 6.57 -8.21
CA SER A 71 -13.12 7.94 -8.17
C SER A 71 -13.59 8.33 -9.57
N VAL A 72 -14.08 9.56 -9.73
CA VAL A 72 -14.40 10.12 -11.05
C VAL A 72 -13.14 10.32 -11.90
N ALA A 73 -11.98 10.50 -11.27
CA ALA A 73 -10.74 10.90 -11.94
C ALA A 73 -9.70 9.78 -12.07
N SER A 74 -9.77 8.76 -11.20
CA SER A 74 -8.71 7.75 -11.05
C SER A 74 -9.25 6.44 -10.47
N GLU A 75 -8.46 5.37 -10.65
CA GLU A 75 -8.62 4.11 -9.94
C GLU A 75 -7.40 3.89 -9.03
N THR A 76 -7.61 3.21 -7.92
CA THR A 76 -6.53 2.76 -7.04
C THR A 76 -6.82 1.38 -6.47
N MET A 77 -5.80 0.75 -5.91
CA MET A 77 -5.90 -0.55 -5.26
C MET A 77 -5.51 -0.44 -3.80
N VAL A 78 -6.35 -0.98 -2.91
CA VAL A 78 -6.02 -1.13 -1.49
C VAL A 78 -5.73 -2.60 -1.18
N TYR A 79 -4.49 -2.86 -0.79
CA TYR A 79 -4.01 -4.16 -0.35
C TYR A 79 -4.24 -4.27 1.17
N VAL A 80 -4.99 -5.29 1.57
CA VAL A 80 -5.31 -5.55 2.97
C VAL A 80 -4.37 -6.62 3.53
N LEU A 81 -3.43 -6.18 4.36
CA LEU A 81 -2.50 -7.03 5.10
C LEU A 81 -3.06 -7.37 6.48
N GLU A 82 -2.38 -8.27 7.19
CA GLU A 82 -2.76 -8.67 8.55
C GLU A 82 -2.76 -7.46 9.50
N ASP A 83 -1.70 -6.65 9.44
CA ASP A 83 -1.42 -5.54 10.37
C ASP A 83 -1.39 -4.16 9.71
N ALA A 84 -1.58 -4.06 8.38
CA ALA A 84 -1.56 -2.81 7.64
C ALA A 84 -2.57 -2.77 6.49
N LEU A 85 -2.87 -1.55 6.04
CA LEU A 85 -3.55 -1.25 4.78
C LEU A 85 -2.57 -0.45 3.91
N VAL A 86 -2.44 -0.85 2.65
CA VAL A 86 -1.55 -0.21 1.69
C VAL A 86 -2.39 0.19 0.48
N GLU A 87 -2.59 1.47 0.26
CA GLU A 87 -3.18 2.00 -0.96
C GLU A 87 -2.07 2.35 -1.94
N LEU A 88 -2.22 1.92 -3.20
CA LEU A 88 -1.23 2.15 -4.25
C LEU A 88 -1.91 2.61 -5.54
N SER A 89 -1.73 3.88 -5.86
CA SER A 89 -2.04 4.47 -7.17
C SER A 89 -0.79 4.49 -8.07
N ASP A 90 -0.94 4.90 -9.33
CA ASP A 90 0.16 4.90 -10.30
C ASP A 90 1.29 5.88 -9.97
N ASP A 91 0.96 6.96 -9.24
CA ASP A 91 1.88 8.07 -8.97
C ASP A 91 2.29 8.18 -7.49
N CYS A 92 1.50 7.63 -6.57
CA CYS A 92 1.76 7.65 -5.13
C CYS A 92 1.00 6.54 -4.40
N GLY A 93 1.17 6.46 -3.09
CA GLY A 93 0.37 5.57 -2.26
C GLY A 93 0.32 6.02 -0.81
N TYR A 94 -0.43 5.28 0.00
CA TYR A 94 -0.50 5.49 1.44
C TYR A 94 -0.39 4.18 2.20
N ILE A 95 0.24 4.23 3.37
CA ILE A 95 0.29 3.12 4.33
C ILE A 95 -0.31 3.59 5.64
N ALA A 96 -1.18 2.77 6.20
CA ALA A 96 -1.64 2.89 7.57
C ALA A 96 -1.60 1.53 8.26
N SER A 97 -1.29 1.51 9.55
CA SER A 97 -1.59 0.37 10.41
C SER A 97 -3.09 0.09 10.45
N ARG A 98 -3.46 -1.18 10.65
CA ARG A 98 -4.87 -1.62 10.54
C ARG A 98 -5.78 -1.01 11.62
N ASP A 99 -5.24 -0.70 12.79
CA ASP A 99 -5.95 0.04 13.84
C ASP A 99 -6.21 1.52 13.46
N LYS A 100 -5.45 2.06 12.50
CA LYS A 100 -5.62 3.41 11.94
C LYS A 100 -6.37 3.42 10.61
N ALA A 101 -7.06 2.34 10.25
CA ALA A 101 -7.83 2.24 9.01
C ALA A 101 -8.81 3.41 8.78
N ALA A 102 -9.41 3.96 9.85
CA ALA A 102 -10.29 5.13 9.75
C ALA A 102 -9.59 6.36 9.17
N VAL A 103 -8.31 6.58 9.47
CA VAL A 103 -7.53 7.71 8.96
C VAL A 103 -7.30 7.59 7.46
N LEU A 104 -6.94 6.38 6.99
CA LEU A 104 -6.79 6.10 5.56
C LEU A 104 -8.14 6.27 4.82
N LEU A 105 -9.23 5.76 5.39
CA LEU A 105 -10.57 5.88 4.79
C LEU A 105 -10.97 7.35 4.61
N GLU A 106 -10.78 8.20 5.62
CA GLU A 106 -11.08 9.63 5.48
C GLU A 106 -10.18 10.29 4.43
N ALA A 107 -8.88 9.97 4.39
CA ALA A 107 -7.99 10.50 3.36
C ALA A 107 -8.44 10.12 1.93
N LEU A 108 -8.81 8.85 1.71
CA LEU A 108 -9.28 8.38 0.40
C LEU A 108 -10.63 9.01 0.02
N LYS A 109 -11.51 9.21 0.99
CA LYS A 109 -12.78 9.90 0.77
C LYS A 109 -12.58 11.37 0.42
N ASP A 110 -11.64 12.05 1.07
CA ASP A 110 -11.28 13.44 0.76
C ASP A 110 -10.69 13.59 -0.65
N LEU A 111 -10.01 12.53 -1.14
CA LEU A 111 -9.55 12.41 -2.53
C LEU A 111 -10.67 12.04 -3.52
N GLY A 112 -11.89 11.78 -3.04
CA GLY A 112 -13.06 11.51 -3.87
C GLY A 112 -13.28 10.04 -4.24
N TYR A 113 -12.60 9.10 -3.58
CA TYR A 113 -12.82 7.68 -3.80
C TYR A 113 -14.10 7.15 -3.12
N GLU A 114 -14.75 6.19 -3.76
CA GLU A 114 -15.91 5.47 -3.21
C GLU A 114 -15.46 4.43 -2.17
N ILE A 115 -15.38 4.84 -0.90
CA ILE A 115 -14.79 4.00 0.16
C ILE A 115 -15.73 2.96 0.79
N ASP A 116 -17.01 2.92 0.43
CA ASP A 116 -18.00 2.07 1.11
C ASP A 116 -17.69 0.58 0.97
N ILE A 117 -17.12 0.15 -0.16
CA ILE A 117 -16.70 -1.24 -0.38
C ILE A 117 -15.60 -1.63 0.61
N LEU A 118 -14.56 -0.81 0.74
CA LEU A 118 -13.45 -1.05 1.67
C LEU A 118 -13.94 -0.98 3.12
N ARG A 119 -14.78 -0.01 3.47
CA ARG A 119 -15.37 0.10 4.81
C ARG A 119 -16.13 -1.17 5.19
N ASN A 120 -17.07 -1.59 4.33
CA ASN A 120 -17.88 -2.80 4.57
C ASN A 120 -17.01 -4.05 4.70
N PHE A 121 -15.97 -4.17 3.87
CA PHE A 121 -15.01 -5.28 3.92
C PHE A 121 -14.26 -5.33 5.26
N LEU A 122 -13.78 -4.19 5.76
CA LEU A 122 -13.05 -4.12 7.02
C LEU A 122 -13.95 -4.42 8.23
N GLU A 123 -15.22 -4.00 8.18
CA GLU A 123 -16.21 -4.27 9.22
C GLU A 123 -16.59 -5.75 9.29
N THR A 124 -16.81 -6.40 8.14
CA THR A 124 -17.13 -7.85 8.10
C THR A 124 -15.93 -8.72 8.49
N SER A 125 -14.72 -8.32 8.08
CA SER A 125 -13.49 -9.05 8.41
C SER A 125 -13.08 -8.97 9.88
N ARG A 126 -13.68 -8.07 10.69
CA ARG A 126 -13.46 -7.99 12.15
C ARG A 126 -14.30 -8.99 12.95
N VAL A 127 -15.32 -9.57 12.33
CA VAL A 127 -16.29 -10.47 13.00
C VAL A 127 -15.91 -11.96 12.79
N SER A 128 -14.87 -12.23 11.99
CA SER A 128 -14.34 -13.56 11.68
C SER A 128 -13.05 -13.84 12.45
#